data_AF-A0A965PI56-F1
#
_entry.id   AF-A0A965PI56-F1
#
_cell.length_a   1.000
_cell.length_b   1.000
_cell.length_c   1.000
_cell.angle_alpha   90.00
_cell.angle_beta   90.00
_cell.angle_gamma   90.00
#
_symmetry.space_group_name_H-M   'P 1'
#
loop_
_entity.id
_entity.type
_entity.pdbx_description
1 polymer ?
#
loop_
_entity_poly.entity_id
_entity_poly.type
_entity_poly.pdbx_seq_one_letter_code
_entity_poly.pdbx_strand_id
1 'polypeptide(L)'
;MIKINYRLLDQATNFWEINPQFKIYPPFHLLYEKDKSKDKDFSSRQMWTIFFMCDPDEHDNIFYRMAYGERKKVLSETFVKDLDWDDANFVKCLEAYPLECMTAVQRAYAEEKNQLQKRAKLIADTELTLDTTEFLGDKVVVVKGTATQINMLQKDSLSIYQKYQKIEEEFIKDKQSIRAKGGSKLTKSEKGDLW
;
A
#
# COMPACT_ATOMS: atom_id res chain seq x y z
N MET A 1 -4.22 -10.80 15.12
CA MET A 1 -4.56 -9.73 14.15
C MET A 1 -5.16 -8.58 14.92
N ILE A 2 -4.41 -7.50 15.07
CA ILE A 2 -4.83 -6.32 15.81
C ILE A 2 -5.80 -5.54 14.92
N LYS A 3 -6.98 -5.21 15.44
CA LYS A 3 -7.98 -4.42 14.71
C LYS A 3 -7.69 -2.94 14.92
N ILE A 4 -7.43 -2.21 13.85
CA ILE A 4 -7.35 -0.74 13.86
C ILE A 4 -8.79 -0.20 13.80
N ASN A 5 -9.16 0.68 14.72
CA ASN A 5 -10.52 1.23 14.79
C ASN A 5 -10.67 2.40 13.80
N TYR A 6 -10.95 2.09 12.54
CA TYR A 6 -10.99 3.04 11.41
C TYR A 6 -12.24 3.94 11.34
N ARG A 7 -13.23 3.78 12.24
CA ARG A 7 -14.57 4.43 12.09
C ARG A 7 -14.57 5.95 12.22
N LEU A 8 -13.47 6.56 12.63
CA LEU A 8 -13.32 8.01 12.82
C LEU A 8 -11.92 8.45 12.34
N LEU A 9 -11.65 8.33 11.04
CA LEU A 9 -10.48 8.98 10.41
C LEU A 9 -10.77 10.49 10.23
N ASP A 10 -11.11 11.17 11.32
CA ASP A 10 -10.88 12.60 11.40
C ASP A 10 -9.37 12.77 11.62
N GLN A 11 -8.67 13.43 10.69
CA GLN A 11 -7.22 13.63 10.75
C GLN A 11 -6.77 14.35 12.03
N ALA A 12 -7.72 14.93 12.78
CA ALA A 12 -7.51 15.51 14.10
C ALA A 12 -7.50 14.49 15.26
N THR A 13 -7.87 13.22 15.03
CA THR A 13 -7.96 12.23 16.12
C THR A 13 -6.63 11.53 16.36
N ASN A 14 -6.19 11.54 17.61
CA ASN A 14 -4.94 10.94 18.02
C ASN A 14 -4.95 9.42 17.84
N PHE A 15 -3.96 8.87 17.11
CA PHE A 15 -3.84 7.45 16.80
C PHE A 15 -3.83 6.59 18.06
N TRP A 16 -3.17 7.05 19.11
CA TRP A 16 -2.98 6.32 20.36
C TRP A 16 -4.26 6.24 21.20
N GLU A 17 -5.19 7.19 21.02
CA GLU A 17 -6.49 7.16 21.69
C GLU A 17 -7.46 6.21 20.99
N ILE A 18 -7.39 6.13 19.66
CA ILE A 18 -8.17 5.18 18.88
C ILE A 18 -7.64 3.74 19.03
N ASN A 19 -6.31 3.59 19.12
CA ASN A 19 -5.63 2.31 19.13
C ASN A 19 -4.66 2.18 20.33
N PRO A 20 -5.18 2.22 21.58
CA PRO A 20 -4.35 2.26 22.80
C PRO A 20 -3.45 1.03 22.97
N GLN A 21 -3.79 -0.11 22.36
CA GLN A 21 -2.97 -1.31 22.38
C GLN A 21 -1.57 -1.09 21.76
N PHE A 22 -1.43 -0.16 20.81
CA PHE A 22 -0.15 0.12 20.18
C PHE A 22 0.82 0.87 21.10
N LYS A 23 0.34 1.49 22.19
CA LYS A 23 1.19 2.14 23.19
C LYS A 23 2.18 1.17 23.85
N ILE A 24 1.87 -0.13 23.85
CA ILE A 24 2.68 -1.20 24.45
C ILE A 24 3.10 -2.29 23.45
N TYR A 25 2.63 -2.24 22.21
CA TYR A 25 2.91 -3.27 21.22
C TYR A 25 4.22 -3.00 20.47
N PRO A 26 5.22 -3.90 20.48
CA PRO A 26 6.44 -3.75 19.67
C PRO A 26 6.18 -3.88 18.17
N PRO A 27 6.92 -3.14 17.31
CA PRO A 27 7.87 -2.08 17.64
C PRO A 27 7.20 -0.70 17.87
N PHE A 28 5.89 -0.57 17.70
CA PHE A 28 5.19 0.72 17.67
C PHE A 28 5.27 1.52 18.97
N HIS A 29 5.36 0.86 20.13
CA HIS A 29 5.59 1.54 21.42
C HIS A 29 6.84 2.43 21.41
N LEU A 30 7.85 2.13 20.59
CA LEU A 30 9.08 2.91 20.50
C LEU A 30 8.81 4.35 20.03
N LEU A 31 7.85 4.55 19.11
CA LEU A 31 7.45 5.88 18.67
C LEU A 31 6.72 6.64 19.79
N TYR A 32 5.83 5.93 20.51
CA TYR A 32 5.09 6.48 21.64
C TYR A 32 6.00 6.94 22.78
N GLU A 33 7.01 6.14 23.14
CA GLU A 33 7.94 6.43 24.22
C GLU A 33 8.91 7.58 23.88
N LYS A 34 9.41 7.59 22.63
CA LYS A 34 10.37 8.60 22.13
C LYS A 34 9.76 9.99 22.10
N ASP A 35 8.50 10.11 21.70
CA ASP A 35 7.81 11.39 21.53
C ASP A 35 7.54 12.10 22.87
N LYS A 36 7.99 13.34 23.00
CA LYS A 36 7.78 14.19 24.18
C LYS A 36 6.80 15.34 23.94
N SER A 37 6.20 15.42 22.75
CA SER A 37 5.17 16.40 22.43
C SER A 37 3.94 16.22 23.32
N LYS A 38 3.18 17.31 23.47
CA LYS A 38 1.91 17.29 24.19
C LYS A 38 0.98 16.25 23.53
N ASP A 39 0.35 15.42 24.36
CA ASP A 39 -0.58 14.37 23.94
C ASP A 39 0.00 13.35 22.94
N LYS A 40 1.33 13.28 22.79
CA LYS A 40 2.02 12.39 21.84
C LYS A 40 1.59 12.63 20.38
N ASP A 41 1.28 13.89 20.07
CA ASP A 41 0.76 14.33 18.79
C ASP A 41 1.70 13.99 17.62
N PHE A 42 3.01 14.19 17.79
CA PHE A 42 3.98 13.92 16.73
C PHE A 42 4.01 12.43 16.35
N SER A 43 4.18 11.54 17.33
CA SER A 43 4.20 10.08 17.12
C SER A 43 2.84 9.54 16.66
N SER A 44 1.74 10.17 17.06
CA SER A 44 0.41 9.87 16.54
C SER A 44 0.36 10.11 15.02
N ARG A 45 0.86 11.27 14.57
CA ARG A 45 0.97 11.56 13.13
C ARG A 45 1.97 10.65 12.41
N GLN A 46 3.06 10.22 13.07
CA GLN A 46 3.96 9.21 12.51
C GLN A 46 3.24 7.88 12.26
N MET A 47 2.42 7.41 13.22
CA MET A 47 1.62 6.20 13.05
C MET A 47 0.58 6.33 11.93
N TRP A 48 -0.10 7.48 11.83
CA TRP A 48 -0.99 7.75 10.70
C TRP A 48 -0.25 7.77 9.37
N THR A 49 0.97 8.32 9.33
CA THR A 49 1.82 8.29 8.15
C THR A 49 2.14 6.86 7.74
N ILE A 50 2.50 5.99 8.69
CA ILE A 50 2.73 4.56 8.44
C ILE A 50 1.46 3.91 7.87
N PHE A 51 0.30 4.16 8.46
CA PHE A 51 -0.98 3.68 7.94
C PHE A 51 -1.19 4.13 6.47
N PHE A 52 -1.04 5.42 6.18
CA PHE A 52 -1.22 5.95 4.83
C PHE A 52 -0.21 5.37 3.83
N MET A 53 1.00 5.03 4.28
CA MET A 53 2.02 4.40 3.45
C MET A 53 1.77 2.92 3.17
N CYS A 54 1.11 2.19 4.07
CA CYS A 54 1.05 0.73 3.98
C CYS A 54 -0.35 0.15 3.71
N ASP A 55 -1.40 0.74 4.27
CA ASP A 55 -2.73 0.12 4.23
C ASP A 55 -3.36 0.25 2.83
N PRO A 56 -3.70 -0.87 2.15
CA PRO A 56 -4.13 -0.83 0.77
C PRO A 56 -5.60 -0.45 0.57
N ASP A 57 -6.35 -0.25 1.66
CA ASP A 57 -7.77 0.03 1.60
C ASP A 57 -8.06 1.46 1.12
N GLU A 58 -8.30 1.64 -0.17
CA GLU A 58 -8.51 2.98 -0.74
C GLU A 58 -9.75 3.71 -0.22
N HIS A 59 -10.71 3.01 0.39
CA HIS A 59 -11.87 3.65 1.00
C HIS A 59 -11.46 4.41 2.27
N ASP A 60 -10.54 3.82 3.05
CA ASP A 60 -10.09 4.35 4.33
C ASP A 60 -8.74 5.10 4.20
N ASN A 61 -7.96 4.79 3.15
CA ASN A 61 -6.66 5.37 2.83
C ASN A 61 -6.61 5.83 1.36
N ILE A 62 -7.10 7.05 1.12
CA ILE A 62 -7.10 7.66 -0.22
C ILE A 62 -5.70 7.84 -0.82
N PHE A 63 -4.67 7.93 0.02
CA PHE A 63 -3.28 8.09 -0.41
C PHE A 63 -2.74 6.82 -1.07
N TYR A 64 -3.36 5.66 -0.83
CA TYR A 64 -2.91 4.39 -1.41
C TYR A 64 -3.06 4.31 -2.94
N ARG A 65 -3.81 5.24 -3.54
CA ARG A 65 -3.90 5.41 -5.00
C ARG A 65 -2.62 5.97 -5.61
N MET A 66 -1.89 6.77 -4.84
CA MET A 66 -0.66 7.42 -5.29
C MET A 66 0.49 6.41 -5.31
N ALA A 67 1.41 6.57 -6.26
CA ALA A 67 2.67 5.82 -6.28
C ALA A 67 3.47 6.10 -5.00
N TYR A 68 4.24 5.11 -4.53
CA TYR A 68 4.96 5.18 -3.25
C TYR A 68 5.80 6.46 -3.08
N GLY A 69 6.59 6.83 -4.09
CA GLY A 69 7.44 8.02 -4.04
C GLY A 69 6.66 9.33 -3.94
N GLU A 70 5.59 9.46 -4.73
CA GLU A 70 4.71 10.64 -4.68
C GLU A 70 3.94 10.71 -3.35
N ARG A 71 3.49 9.57 -2.85
CA ARG A 71 2.85 9.47 -1.54
C ARG A 71 3.77 9.95 -0.41
N LYS A 72 5.02 9.47 -0.40
CA LYS A 72 6.04 9.90 0.55
C LYS A 72 6.24 11.41 0.49
N LYS A 73 6.34 11.98 -0.73
CA LYS A 73 6.50 13.41 -0.96
C LYS A 73 5.31 14.20 -0.41
N VAL A 74 4.08 13.85 -0.80
CA VAL A 74 2.86 14.54 -0.35
C VAL A 74 2.73 14.53 1.17
N LEU A 75 2.93 13.37 1.81
CA LEU A 75 2.83 13.26 3.28
C LEU A 75 3.91 14.08 4.00
N SER A 76 5.11 14.17 3.42
CA SER A 76 6.19 15.02 3.93
C SER A 76 5.84 16.51 3.80
N GLU A 77 5.22 16.93 2.70
CA GLU A 77 4.92 18.34 2.45
C GLU A 77 3.66 18.82 3.19
N THR A 78 2.68 17.94 3.39
CA THR A 78 1.33 18.34 3.80
C THR A 78 0.87 17.83 5.16
N PHE A 79 1.47 16.75 5.69
CA PHE A 79 0.99 16.11 6.92
C PHE A 79 2.00 16.14 8.06
N VAL A 80 3.20 15.59 7.86
CA VAL A 80 4.27 15.56 8.89
C VAL A 80 5.56 16.12 8.30
N LYS A 81 5.66 17.46 8.32
CA LYS A 81 6.79 18.19 7.74
C LYS A 81 8.13 17.89 8.39
N ASP A 82 8.13 17.66 9.69
CA ASP A 82 9.34 17.40 10.48
C ASP A 82 9.64 15.89 10.61
N LEU A 83 9.04 15.06 9.75
CA LEU A 83 9.28 13.62 9.77
C LEU A 83 10.67 13.30 9.22
N ASP A 84 11.51 12.75 10.09
CA ASP A 84 12.72 12.06 9.69
C ASP A 84 12.37 10.65 9.17
N TRP A 85 12.44 10.46 7.86
CA TRP A 85 12.15 9.20 7.20
C TRP A 85 13.22 8.13 7.40
N ASP A 86 14.41 8.53 7.85
CA ASP A 86 15.54 7.65 8.11
C ASP A 86 15.69 7.33 9.61
N ASP A 87 14.80 7.86 10.46
CA ASP A 87 14.75 7.53 11.88
C ASP A 87 14.56 6.01 12.07
N ALA A 88 15.51 5.38 12.76
CA ALA A 88 15.54 3.93 12.94
C ALA A 88 14.26 3.37 13.57
N ASN A 89 13.64 4.10 14.52
CA ASN A 89 12.38 3.68 15.13
C ASN A 89 11.21 3.78 14.14
N PHE A 90 11.14 4.86 13.37
CA PHE A 90 10.12 5.05 12.34
C PHE A 90 10.22 3.99 11.26
N VAL A 91 11.41 3.77 10.67
CA VAL A 91 11.65 2.75 9.63
C VAL A 91 11.23 1.37 10.13
N LYS A 92 11.65 1.00 11.35
CA LYS A 92 11.28 -0.29 11.96
C LYS A 92 9.77 -0.46 12.10
N CYS A 93 9.05 0.60 12.47
CA CYS A 93 7.59 0.56 12.57
C CYS A 93 6.91 0.50 11.20
N LEU A 94 7.43 1.24 10.22
CA LEU A 94 6.94 1.24 8.85
C LEU A 94 7.07 -0.16 8.22
N GLU A 95 8.22 -0.81 8.37
CA GLU A 95 8.48 -2.15 7.86
C GLU A 95 7.67 -3.24 8.58
N ALA A 96 7.42 -3.08 9.89
CA ALA A 96 6.65 -4.04 10.66
C ALA A 96 5.14 -3.98 10.37
N TYR A 97 4.62 -2.81 9.99
CA TYR A 97 3.17 -2.60 9.84
C TYR A 97 2.47 -3.62 8.92
N PRO A 98 2.97 -3.94 7.71
CA PRO A 98 2.31 -4.92 6.84
C PRO A 98 2.20 -6.31 7.46
N LEU A 99 3.18 -6.73 8.25
CA LEU A 99 3.19 -8.06 8.86
C LEU A 99 2.31 -8.11 10.12
N GLU A 100 2.37 -7.07 10.93
CA GLU A 100 1.75 -7.02 12.25
C GLU A 100 0.27 -6.57 12.22
N CYS A 101 -0.07 -5.67 11.29
CA CYS A 101 -1.38 -4.99 11.28
C CYS A 101 -2.30 -5.49 10.16
N MET A 102 -1.73 -5.95 9.03
CA MET A 102 -2.52 -6.35 7.87
C MET A 102 -2.82 -7.85 7.86
N THR A 103 -3.95 -8.23 7.26
CA THR A 103 -4.28 -9.62 6.98
C THR A 103 -3.43 -10.17 5.83
N ALA A 104 -3.36 -11.50 5.70
CA ALA A 104 -2.69 -12.11 4.56
C ALA A 104 -3.32 -11.67 3.22
N VAL A 105 -4.64 -11.51 3.20
CA VAL A 105 -5.40 -11.06 2.02
C VAL A 105 -5.07 -9.60 1.71
N GLN A 106 -5.04 -8.72 2.73
CA GLN A 106 -4.65 -7.33 2.56
C GLN A 106 -3.22 -7.20 2.01
N ARG A 107 -2.27 -8.00 2.53
CA ARG A 107 -0.89 -8.04 2.02
C ARG A 107 -0.83 -8.52 0.57
N ALA A 108 -1.56 -9.57 0.22
CA ALA A 108 -1.60 -10.09 -1.15
C ALA A 108 -2.17 -9.05 -2.12
N TYR A 109 -3.23 -8.33 -1.72
CA TYR A 109 -3.82 -7.25 -2.49
C TYR A 109 -2.83 -6.08 -2.69
N ALA A 110 -2.16 -5.65 -1.62
CA ALA A 110 -1.13 -4.62 -1.68
C ALA A 110 0.01 -4.99 -2.65
N GLU A 111 0.53 -6.21 -2.56
CA GLU A 111 1.60 -6.71 -3.41
C GLU A 111 1.17 -6.79 -4.88
N GLU A 112 0.01 -7.39 -5.16
CA GLU A 112 -0.47 -7.54 -6.54
C GLU A 112 -0.67 -6.18 -7.21
N LYS A 113 -1.21 -5.20 -6.49
CA LYS A 113 -1.36 -3.83 -7.01
C LYS A 113 -0.03 -3.16 -7.30
N ASN A 114 0.97 -3.32 -6.42
CA ASN A 114 2.32 -2.82 -6.66
C ASN A 114 2.97 -3.49 -7.88
N GLN A 115 2.75 -4.80 -8.07
CA GLN A 115 3.25 -5.52 -9.25
C GLN A 115 2.59 -5.05 -10.55
N LEU A 116 1.28 -4.78 -10.54
CA LEU A 116 0.58 -4.19 -11.68
C LEU A 116 1.17 -2.83 -12.07
N GLN A 117 1.43 -1.97 -11.09
CA GLN A 117 2.05 -0.66 -11.35
C GLN A 117 3.47 -0.80 -11.91
N LYS A 118 4.30 -1.68 -11.33
CA LYS A 118 5.66 -1.96 -11.83
C LYS A 118 5.64 -2.50 -13.26
N ARG A 119 4.72 -3.42 -13.56
CA ARG A 119 4.55 -3.99 -14.90
C ARG A 119 4.12 -2.94 -15.91
N ALA A 120 3.12 -2.13 -15.58
CA ALA A 120 2.65 -1.05 -16.44
C ALA A 120 3.78 -0.06 -16.75
N LYS A 121 4.55 0.33 -15.73
CA LYS A 121 5.73 1.19 -15.89
C LYS A 121 6.79 0.55 -16.78
N LEU A 122 7.13 -0.72 -16.55
CA LEU A 122 8.12 -1.44 -17.37
C LEU A 122 7.72 -1.47 -18.84
N ILE A 123 6.46 -1.79 -19.14
CA ILE A 123 5.96 -1.85 -20.52
C ILE A 123 5.97 -0.47 -21.17
N ALA A 124 5.61 0.58 -20.43
CA ALA A 124 5.57 1.95 -20.93
C ALA A 124 6.96 2.55 -21.18
N ASP A 125 7.91 2.29 -20.27
CA ASP A 125 9.25 2.89 -20.29
C ASP A 125 10.23 2.15 -21.24
N THR A 126 9.91 0.91 -21.64
CA THR A 126 10.79 0.11 -22.50
C THR A 126 10.53 0.44 -23.97
N GLU A 127 11.56 0.90 -24.68
CA GLU A 127 11.50 1.13 -26.13
C GLU A 127 11.23 -0.19 -26.87
N LEU A 128 10.35 -0.15 -27.88
CA LEU A 128 10.00 -1.30 -28.70
C LEU A 128 10.94 -1.44 -29.90
N THR A 129 11.86 -2.40 -29.82
CA THR A 129 12.90 -2.61 -30.85
C THR A 129 12.83 -4.02 -31.44
N LEU A 130 13.16 -4.13 -32.73
CA LEU A 130 13.36 -5.41 -33.40
C LEU A 130 14.79 -5.91 -33.20
N ASP A 131 15.00 -7.20 -33.41
CA ASP A 131 16.35 -7.77 -33.49
C ASP A 131 17.14 -7.07 -34.61
N THR A 132 18.36 -6.63 -34.29
CA THR A 132 19.29 -6.07 -35.28
C THR A 132 20.46 -7.02 -35.48
N THR A 133 21.15 -6.85 -36.60
CA THR A 133 22.34 -7.63 -36.92
C THR A 133 23.53 -6.67 -37.01
N GLU A 134 24.57 -6.95 -36.24
CA GLU A 134 25.80 -6.17 -36.20
C GLU A 134 26.99 -7.01 -36.66
N PHE A 135 27.93 -6.36 -37.34
CA PHE A 135 29.17 -6.98 -37.80
C PHE A 135 30.32 -6.56 -36.90
N LEU A 136 30.87 -7.51 -36.14
CA LEU A 136 32.03 -7.34 -35.28
C LEU A 136 33.23 -8.01 -35.98
N GLY A 137 33.86 -7.27 -36.89
CA GLY A 137 34.86 -7.82 -37.82
C GLY A 137 34.21 -8.84 -38.76
N ASP A 138 34.75 -10.06 -38.81
CA ASP A 138 34.21 -11.16 -39.63
C ASP A 138 33.03 -11.91 -38.98
N LYS A 139 32.61 -11.51 -37.76
CA LYS A 139 31.53 -12.18 -37.03
C LYS A 139 30.22 -11.40 -37.14
N VAL A 140 29.16 -12.12 -37.51
CA VAL A 140 27.78 -11.63 -37.49
C VAL A 140 27.18 -11.92 -36.12
N VAL A 141 26.70 -10.89 -35.42
CA VAL A 141 26.05 -11.00 -34.11
C VAL A 141 24.62 -10.48 -34.22
N VAL A 142 23.66 -11.27 -33.73
CA VAL A 142 22.27 -10.82 -33.61
C VAL A 142 22.09 -10.15 -32.25
N VAL A 143 21.80 -8.85 -32.25
CA VAL A 143 21.44 -8.10 -31.06
C VAL A 143 19.93 -8.23 -30.87
N LYS A 144 19.53 -8.76 -29.71
CA LYS A 144 18.12 -8.99 -29.40
C LYS A 144 17.41 -7.68 -29.09
N GLY A 145 16.31 -7.44 -29.79
CA GLY A 145 15.39 -6.37 -29.49
C GLY A 145 14.50 -6.73 -28.29
N THR A 146 13.56 -5.83 -28.00
CA THR A 146 12.63 -5.94 -26.86
C THR A 146 11.21 -6.36 -27.25
N ALA A 147 10.88 -6.34 -28.56
CA ALA A 147 9.51 -6.52 -29.03
C ALA A 147 8.91 -7.87 -28.63
N THR A 148 9.70 -8.94 -28.63
CA THR A 148 9.23 -10.26 -28.22
C THR A 148 8.86 -10.29 -26.72
N GLN A 149 9.71 -9.74 -25.84
CA GLN A 149 9.42 -9.72 -24.40
C GLN A 149 8.21 -8.84 -24.09
N ILE A 150 8.10 -7.66 -24.71
CA ILE A 150 6.95 -6.75 -24.51
C ILE A 150 5.65 -7.42 -24.96
N ASN A 151 5.64 -8.07 -26.13
CA ASN A 151 4.45 -8.79 -26.62
C ASN A 151 4.05 -9.95 -25.69
N MET A 152 5.01 -10.67 -25.11
CA MET A 152 4.73 -11.70 -24.10
C MET A 152 4.10 -11.08 -22.84
N LEU A 153 4.67 -9.97 -22.35
CA LEU A 153 4.11 -9.26 -21.20
C LEU A 153 2.69 -8.75 -21.47
N GLN A 154 2.40 -8.27 -22.68
CA GLN A 154 1.06 -7.84 -23.05
C GLN A 154 0.10 -9.03 -23.15
N LYS A 155 0.52 -10.13 -23.77
CA LYS A 155 -0.28 -11.37 -23.90
C LYS A 155 -0.73 -11.93 -22.55
N ASP A 156 0.16 -11.92 -21.56
CA ASP A 156 -0.15 -12.45 -20.23
C ASP A 156 -0.97 -11.48 -19.36
N SER A 157 -1.30 -10.28 -19.85
CA SER A 157 -1.99 -9.27 -19.05
C SER A 157 -3.38 -9.72 -18.60
N LEU A 158 -4.13 -10.45 -19.45
CA LEU A 158 -5.49 -10.88 -19.13
C LEU A 158 -5.53 -11.79 -17.89
N SER A 159 -4.64 -12.79 -17.81
CA SER A 159 -4.60 -13.72 -16.69
C SER A 159 -4.18 -13.03 -15.39
N ILE A 160 -3.29 -12.04 -15.48
CA ILE A 160 -2.87 -11.21 -14.35
C ILE A 160 -4.02 -10.36 -13.84
N TYR A 161 -4.78 -9.70 -14.72
CA TYR A 161 -5.96 -8.92 -14.31
C TYR A 161 -7.03 -9.80 -13.66
N GLN A 162 -7.26 -11.00 -14.19
CA GLN A 162 -8.18 -11.97 -13.58
C GLN A 162 -7.71 -12.42 -12.18
N LYS A 163 -6.40 -12.61 -12.00
CA LYS A 163 -5.82 -12.91 -10.68
C LYS A 163 -6.03 -11.74 -9.72
N TYR A 164 -5.75 -10.52 -10.16
CA TYR A 164 -5.96 -9.32 -9.36
C TYR A 164 -7.42 -9.15 -8.94
N GLN A 165 -8.37 -9.30 -9.87
CA GLN A 165 -9.81 -9.22 -9.57
C GLN A 165 -10.23 -10.22 -8.49
N LYS A 166 -9.72 -11.46 -8.54
CA LYS A 166 -10.00 -12.45 -7.49
C LYS A 166 -9.47 -12.03 -6.12
N ILE A 167 -8.25 -11.50 -6.06
CA ILE A 167 -7.64 -11.03 -4.81
C ILE A 167 -8.42 -9.82 -4.27
N GLU A 168 -8.86 -8.91 -5.14
CA GLU A 168 -9.69 -7.76 -4.77
C GLU A 168 -11.04 -8.19 -4.21
N GLU A 169 -11.71 -9.16 -4.84
CA GLU A 169 -12.94 -9.74 -4.31
C GLU A 169 -12.74 -10.39 -2.93
N GLU A 170 -11.64 -11.12 -2.73
CA GLU A 170 -11.30 -11.71 -1.43
C GLU A 170 -11.05 -10.63 -0.37
N PHE A 171 -10.34 -9.55 -0.73
CA PHE A 171 -10.11 -8.41 0.15
C PHE A 171 -11.43 -7.74 0.57
N ILE A 172 -12.34 -7.51 -0.38
CA ILE A 172 -13.67 -6.94 -0.10
C ILE A 172 -14.48 -7.88 0.82
N LYS A 173 -14.45 -9.19 0.58
CA LYS A 173 -15.13 -10.19 1.42
C LYS A 173 -14.54 -10.23 2.83
N ASP A 174 -13.22 -10.20 2.98
CA ASP A 174 -12.52 -10.16 4.27
C ASP A 174 -12.97 -8.93 5.07
N LYS A 175 -12.97 -7.75 4.43
CA LYS A 175 -13.45 -6.48 5.01
C LYS A 175 -14.91 -6.55 5.47
N GLN A 176 -15.81 -7.08 4.63
CA GLN A 176 -17.22 -7.25 4.99
C GLN A 176 -17.41 -8.23 6.16
N SER A 177 -16.63 -9.31 6.21
CA SER A 177 -16.67 -10.29 7.30
C SER A 177 -16.23 -9.70 8.64
N ILE A 178 -15.19 -8.85 8.62
CA ILE A 178 -14.70 -8.13 9.79
C ILE A 178 -15.76 -7.14 10.29
N ARG A 179 -16.42 -6.42 9.36
CA ARG A 179 -17.53 -5.51 9.66
C ARG A 179 -18.71 -6.23 10.31
N ALA A 180 -19.11 -7.39 9.79
CA ALA A 180 -20.20 -8.19 10.33
C ALA A 180 -19.94 -8.70 11.76
N LYS A 181 -18.69 -9.09 12.07
CA LYS A 181 -18.29 -9.53 13.43
C LYS A 181 -18.19 -8.36 14.43
N GLY A 182 -18.09 -7.11 13.95
CA GLY A 182 -17.98 -5.89 14.76
C GLY A 182 -19.31 -5.25 15.17
N GLY A 183 -20.43 -5.97 15.09
CA GLY A 183 -21.70 -5.58 15.71
C GLY A 183 -22.47 -4.41 15.08
N SER A 184 -21.97 -3.78 14.01
CA SER A 184 -22.77 -2.80 13.27
C SER A 184 -23.47 -3.50 12.12
N LYS A 185 -24.78 -3.75 12.26
CA LYS A 185 -25.62 -4.06 11.10
C LYS A 185 -25.52 -2.86 10.15
N LEU A 186 -24.98 -3.09 8.95
CA LEU A 186 -25.16 -2.16 7.84
C LEU A 186 -26.66 -1.92 7.68
N THR A 187 -27.08 -0.66 7.74
CA THR A 187 -28.48 -0.32 7.49
C THR A 187 -28.77 -0.54 6.01
N LYS A 188 -30.02 -0.86 5.66
CA LYS A 188 -30.42 -1.14 4.27
C LYS A 188 -29.98 -0.04 3.28
N SER A 189 -29.82 1.20 3.76
CA SER A 189 -29.34 2.33 2.96
C SER A 189 -27.89 2.21 2.49
N GLU A 190 -27.04 1.42 3.16
CA GLU A 190 -25.63 1.24 2.81
C GLU A 190 -25.39 0.08 1.82
N LYS A 191 -26.44 -0.69 1.49
CA LYS A 191 -26.36 -1.81 0.54
C LYS A 191 -26.66 -1.41 -0.91
N GLY A 192 -26.99 -0.14 -1.19
CA GLY A 192 -27.33 0.30 -2.54
C GLY A 192 -28.63 -0.31 -3.09
N ASP A 193 -29.44 -0.95 -2.25
CA ASP A 193 -30.79 -1.36 -2.61
C ASP A 193 -31.72 -0.15 -2.43
N LEU A 194 -32.09 0.47 -3.54
CA LEU A 194 -33.18 1.44 -3.59
C LEU A 194 -34.52 0.70 -3.44
N TRP A 195 -35.06 0.68 -2.22
CA TRP A 195 -36.49 0.88 -1.90
C TRP A 195 -36.71 1.09 -0.40
#